data_AF-A0A961YDM0-F1
#
_entry.id   AF-A0A961YDM0-F1
#
_cell.length_a   1.000
_cell.length_b   1.000
_cell.length_c   1.000
_cell.angle_alpha   90.00
_cell.angle_beta   90.00
_cell.angle_gamma   90.00
#
_symmetry.space_group_name_H-M   'P 1'
#
loop_
_entity.id
_entity.type
_entity.pdbx_description
1 polymer ?
#
loop_
_entity_poly.entity_id
_entity_poly.type
_entity_poly.pdbx_seq_one_letter_code
_entity_poly.pdbx_strand_id
1 'polypeptide(L)'
;MPDTDIKRRILEIIGKHALAAQASSYDRHVAVTAVARARAVVESMPIDPDDACDPASGILEALRALHATYNDPDGEYTNGKGVLGSLIDDVTHDLSSGEP
;
A
#
# COMPACT_ATOMS: atom_id res chain seq x y z
N MET A 1 13.76 17.81 0.68
CA MET A 1 12.30 17.74 0.89
C MET A 1 12.01 16.34 1.40
N PRO A 2 11.91 16.15 2.72
CA PRO A 2 11.77 14.85 3.35
C PRO A 2 10.43 14.15 3.01
N ASP A 3 9.39 14.92 2.68
CA ASP A 3 8.01 14.42 2.49
C ASP A 3 7.82 13.65 1.18
N THR A 4 8.58 14.02 0.13
CA THR A 4 8.58 13.29 -1.15
C THR A 4 9.29 11.94 -1.04
N ASP A 5 10.18 11.79 -0.06
CA ASP A 5 10.95 10.57 0.18
C ASP A 5 10.07 9.47 0.76
N ILE A 6 9.18 9.82 1.71
CA ILE A 6 8.20 8.91 2.32
C ILE A 6 7.28 8.29 1.25
N LYS A 7 6.70 9.11 0.36
CA LYS A 7 5.86 8.62 -0.75
C LYS A 7 6.61 7.63 -1.64
N ARG A 8 7.87 7.95 -1.95
CA ARG A 8 8.71 7.11 -2.80
C ARG A 8 8.97 5.76 -2.12
N ARG A 9 9.35 5.75 -0.84
CA ARG A 9 9.57 4.51 -0.06
C ARG A 9 8.33 3.62 -0.05
N ILE A 10 7.16 4.21 0.21
CA ILE A 10 5.88 3.47 0.20
C ILE A 10 5.60 2.90 -1.20
N LEU A 11 5.81 3.68 -2.26
CA LEU A 11 5.63 3.19 -3.64
C LEU A 11 6.61 2.07 -4.00
N GLU A 12 7.83 2.06 -3.46
CA GLU A 12 8.79 0.97 -3.63
C GLU A 12 8.32 -0.33 -2.96
N ILE A 13 7.79 -0.24 -1.73
CA ILE A 13 7.20 -1.39 -1.02
C ILE A 13 6.02 -1.96 -1.82
N ILE A 14 5.11 -1.10 -2.26
CA ILE A 14 3.99 -1.47 -3.13
C ILE A 14 4.50 -2.15 -4.41
N GLY A 15 5.60 -1.65 -4.99
CA GLY A 15 6.25 -2.25 -6.15
C GLY A 15 6.78 -3.67 -5.90
N LYS A 16 7.37 -3.94 -4.74
CA LYS A 16 7.81 -5.28 -4.33
C LYS A 16 6.61 -6.24 -4.20
N HIS A 17 5.54 -5.78 -3.58
CA HIS A 17 4.29 -6.55 -3.48
C HIS A 17 3.65 -6.79 -4.85
N ALA A 18 3.75 -5.84 -5.79
CA ALA A 18 3.25 -6.02 -7.15
C ALA A 18 4.04 -7.09 -7.92
N LEU A 19 5.36 -7.16 -7.74
CA LEU A 19 6.20 -8.19 -8.32
C LEU A 19 5.90 -9.57 -7.72
N ALA A 20 5.75 -9.65 -6.39
CA ALA A 20 5.36 -10.89 -5.71
C ALA A 20 3.96 -11.37 -6.14
N ALA A 21 3.00 -10.45 -6.26
CA ALA A 21 1.66 -10.72 -6.76
C ALA A 21 1.67 -11.28 -8.19
N GLN A 22 2.51 -10.70 -9.07
CA GLN A 22 2.70 -11.20 -10.44
C GLN A 22 3.36 -12.59 -10.48
N ALA A 23 4.20 -12.95 -9.50
CA ALA A 23 4.79 -14.27 -9.42
C ALA A 23 3.79 -15.34 -8.91
N SER A 24 2.69 -14.95 -8.27
CA SER A 24 1.67 -15.88 -7.77
C SER A 24 0.94 -16.59 -8.92
N SER A 25 0.71 -17.90 -8.75
CA SER A 25 0.08 -18.77 -9.77
C SER A 25 -1.42 -18.96 -9.59
N TYR A 26 -1.97 -18.75 -8.38
CA TYR A 26 -3.35 -19.15 -8.07
C TYR A 26 -4.36 -17.99 -8.00
N ASP A 27 -3.93 -16.73 -7.76
CA ASP A 27 -4.83 -15.56 -7.83
C ASP A 27 -4.07 -14.27 -8.19
N ARG A 28 -3.27 -14.36 -9.26
CA ARG A 28 -2.49 -13.23 -9.76
C ARG A 28 -3.36 -11.99 -9.96
N HIS A 29 -4.57 -12.14 -10.49
CA HIS A 29 -5.46 -11.03 -10.79
C HIS A 29 -5.91 -10.28 -9.52
N VAL A 30 -6.32 -11.03 -8.49
CA VAL A 30 -6.76 -10.48 -7.20
C VAL A 30 -5.62 -9.74 -6.50
N ALA A 31 -4.44 -10.37 -6.41
CA ALA A 31 -3.27 -9.77 -5.77
C ALA A 31 -2.77 -8.53 -6.54
N VAL A 32 -2.71 -8.58 -7.87
CA VAL A 32 -2.30 -7.44 -8.70
C VAL A 32 -3.30 -6.30 -8.59
N THR A 33 -4.60 -6.59 -8.57
CA THR A 33 -5.66 -5.57 -8.45
C THR A 33 -5.62 -4.88 -7.09
N ALA A 34 -5.47 -5.65 -6.02
CA ALA A 34 -5.31 -5.14 -4.67
C ALA A 34 -4.12 -4.17 -4.57
N VAL A 35 -2.95 -4.59 -5.06
CA VAL A 35 -1.73 -3.77 -5.04
C VAL A 35 -1.85 -2.54 -5.95
N ALA A 36 -2.46 -2.67 -7.13
CA ALA A 36 -2.68 -1.55 -8.04
C ALA A 36 -3.61 -0.50 -7.42
N ARG A 37 -4.65 -0.91 -6.70
CA ARG A 37 -5.53 0.03 -5.96
C ARG A 37 -4.79 0.72 -4.82
N ALA A 38 -3.98 -0.01 -4.06
CA ALA A 38 -3.13 0.58 -3.03
C ALA A 38 -2.22 1.65 -3.63
N ARG A 39 -1.56 1.34 -4.75
CA ARG A 39 -0.71 2.29 -5.49
C ARG A 39 -1.47 3.55 -5.89
N ALA A 40 -2.65 3.40 -6.49
CA ALA A 40 -3.46 4.52 -6.95
C ALA A 40 -3.87 5.44 -5.80
N VAL A 41 -4.19 4.88 -4.62
CA VAL A 41 -4.50 5.65 -3.41
C VAL A 41 -3.30 6.50 -2.98
N VAL A 42 -2.09 5.91 -2.93
CA VAL A 42 -0.87 6.64 -2.57
C VAL A 42 -0.53 7.71 -3.61
N GLU A 43 -0.64 7.38 -4.91
CA GLU A 43 -0.38 8.33 -6.00
C GLU A 43 -1.35 9.51 -5.96
N SER A 44 -2.64 9.25 -5.67
CA SER A 44 -3.69 10.25 -5.56
C SER A 44 -3.61 11.12 -4.31
N MET A 45 -2.85 10.73 -3.28
CA MET A 45 -2.69 11.57 -2.09
C MET A 45 -1.77 12.77 -2.40
N PRO A 46 -2.28 14.00 -2.21
CA PRO A 46 -1.44 15.19 -2.27
C PRO A 46 -0.50 15.16 -1.07
N ILE A 47 0.80 15.26 -1.33
CA ILE A 47 1.77 15.58 -0.28
C ILE A 47 1.98 17.07 -0.39
N ASP A 48 1.32 17.78 0.50
CA ASP A 48 1.51 19.21 0.65
C ASP A 48 2.68 19.42 1.63
N PRO A 49 3.78 20.05 1.20
CA PRO A 49 4.95 20.25 2.05
C PRO A 49 4.74 21.31 3.14
N ASP A 50 3.62 22.03 3.14
CA ASP A 50 3.24 23.03 4.15
C ASP A 50 2.23 22.44 5.16
N ASP A 51 1.65 21.28 4.86
CA ASP A 51 0.74 20.59 5.76
C ASP A 51 1.53 19.94 6.91
N ALA A 52 1.22 20.35 8.13
CA ALA A 52 1.87 19.86 9.35
C ALA A 52 1.49 18.41 9.69
N CYS A 53 0.58 17.78 8.94
CA CYS A 53 0.23 16.39 9.12
C CYS A 53 1.30 15.49 8.49
N ASP A 54 1.76 14.51 9.27
CA ASP A 54 2.73 13.52 8.80
C ASP A 54 2.17 12.78 7.56
N PRO A 55 2.80 12.93 6.39
CA PRO A 55 2.28 12.36 5.14
C PRO A 55 2.22 10.83 5.19
N ALA A 56 3.06 10.20 6.02
CA ALA A 56 3.06 8.77 6.21
C ALA A 56 1.77 8.28 6.89
N SER A 57 1.33 9.00 7.94
CA SER A 57 0.10 8.72 8.66
C SER A 57 -1.14 8.84 7.76
N GLY A 58 -1.22 9.88 6.94
CA GLY A 58 -2.32 10.05 5.97
C GLY A 58 -2.37 8.90 4.95
N ILE A 59 -1.22 8.53 4.38
CA ILE A 59 -1.13 7.40 3.44
C ILE A 59 -1.53 6.09 4.11
N LEU A 60 -1.09 5.85 5.35
CA LEU A 60 -1.41 4.63 6.08
C LEU A 60 -2.91 4.53 6.39
N GLU A 61 -3.56 5.63 6.78
CA GLU A 61 -5.01 5.67 6.99
C GLU A 61 -5.77 5.39 5.70
N ALA A 62 -5.32 5.95 4.57
CA ALA A 62 -5.94 5.70 3.27
C ALA A 62 -5.83 4.23 2.84
N LEU A 63 -4.66 3.60 3.07
CA LEU A 63 -4.46 2.17 2.83
C LEU A 63 -5.33 1.32 3.75
N ARG A 64 -5.46 1.67 5.03
CA ARG A 64 -6.35 0.99 5.99
C ARG A 64 -7.82 1.12 5.60
N ALA A 65 -8.24 2.29 5.12
CA ALA A 65 -9.59 2.51 4.60
C ALA A 65 -9.86 1.67 3.35
N LEU A 66 -8.89 1.61 2.43
CA LEU A 66 -8.95 0.71 1.28
C LEU A 66 -9.09 -0.74 1.75
N HIS A 67 -8.24 -1.21 2.66
CA HIS A 67 -8.30 -2.57 3.20
C HIS A 67 -9.63 -2.89 3.89
N ALA A 68 -10.19 -1.96 4.67
CA ALA A 68 -11.46 -2.14 5.36
C ALA A 68 -12.62 -2.31 4.37
N THR A 69 -12.63 -1.52 3.29
CA THR A 69 -13.66 -1.50 2.25
C THR A 69 -13.38 -2.47 1.10
N TYR A 70 -12.19 -3.07 1.05
CA TYR A 70 -11.81 -4.02 0.01
C TYR A 70 -12.65 -5.29 0.16
N ASN A 71 -13.49 -5.52 -0.85
CA ASN A 71 -14.29 -6.72 -1.00
C ASN A 71 -13.92 -7.37 -2.32
N ASP A 72 -13.33 -8.56 -2.24
CA ASP A 72 -12.94 -9.34 -3.41
C ASP A 72 -13.93 -10.50 -3.58
N PRO A 73 -14.86 -10.41 -4.54
CA PRO A 73 -15.79 -11.50 -4.79
C PRO A 73 -15.12 -12.72 -5.46
N ASP A 74 -13.90 -12.56 -5.98
CA ASP A 74 -13.13 -13.57 -6.73
C ASP A 74 -12.12 -14.33 -5.85
N GLY A 75 -11.97 -13.96 -4.57
CA GLY A 75 -10.92 -14.45 -3.67
C GLY A 75 -11.06 -15.90 -3.17
N GLU A 76 -11.44 -16.83 -4.05
CA GLU A 76 -11.62 -18.26 -3.75
C GLU A 76 -10.34 -18.91 -3.19
N TYR A 77 -9.16 -18.45 -3.62
CA TYR A 77 -7.85 -18.98 -3.18
C TYR A 77 -6.92 -17.95 -2.54
N THR A 78 -7.04 -16.66 -2.90
CA THR A 78 -6.31 -15.56 -2.25
C THR A 78 -7.26 -14.41 -1.96
N ASN A 79 -7.36 -14.02 -0.69
CA ASN A 79 -8.11 -12.82 -0.33
C ASN A 79 -7.24 -11.59 -0.61
N GLY A 80 -7.61 -10.75 -1.59
CA GLY A 80 -6.90 -9.49 -1.86
C GLY A 80 -6.86 -8.55 -0.64
N LYS A 81 -7.76 -8.74 0.32
CA LYS A 81 -7.70 -8.12 1.65
C LYS A 81 -6.45 -8.57 2.44
N GLY A 82 -6.08 -9.85 2.38
CA GLY A 82 -4.84 -10.35 2.99
C GLY A 82 -3.59 -9.73 2.37
N VAL A 83 -3.57 -9.56 1.04
CA VAL A 83 -2.47 -8.89 0.32
C VAL A 83 -2.32 -7.44 0.75
N LEU A 84 -3.44 -6.72 0.86
CA LEU A 84 -3.46 -5.35 1.40
C LEU A 84 -3.02 -5.30 2.87
N GLY A 85 -3.44 -6.27 3.69
CA GLY A 85 -3.03 -6.36 5.10
C GLY A 85 -1.52 -6.50 5.25
N SER A 86 -0.90 -7.42 4.50
CA SER A 86 0.57 -7.58 4.50
C SER A 86 1.29 -6.34 3.98
N LEU A 87 0.74 -5.67 2.97
CA LEU A 87 1.30 -4.42 2.44
C LEU A 87 1.24 -3.29 3.47
N ILE A 88 0.14 -3.16 4.20
CA ILE A 88 0.01 -2.16 5.28
C ILE A 88 0.99 -2.45 6.41
N ASP A 89 1.18 -3.73 6.76
CA ASP A 89 2.14 -4.13 7.80
C ASP A 89 3.58 -3.78 7.40
N ASP A 90 3.99 -4.11 6.17
CA ASP A 90 5.34 -3.80 5.64
C ASP A 90 5.57 -2.28 5.57
N VAL A 91 4.58 -1.52 5.10
CA VAL A 91 4.62 -0.05 5.12
C VAL A 91 4.71 0.49 6.55
N THR A 92 3.91 -0.03 7.49
CA THR A 92 3.96 0.40 8.90
C THR A 92 5.33 0.10 9.51
N HIS A 93 5.90 -1.06 9.20
CA HIS A 93 7.21 -1.49 9.67
C HIS A 93 8.32 -0.61 9.10
N ASP A 94 8.33 -0.34 7.79
CA ASP A 94 9.34 0.53 7.15
C ASP A 94 9.31 1.96 7.68
N LEU A 95 8.10 2.49 7.94
CA LEU A 95 7.91 3.80 8.57
C LEU A 95 8.35 3.82 10.04
N SER A 96 8.17 2.71 10.77
CA SER A 96 8.58 2.59 12.18
C SER A 96 10.07 2.29 12.35
N SER A 97 10.69 1.61 11.37
CA SER A 97 12.12 1.29 11.31
C SER A 97 12.95 2.36 10.60
N GLY A 98 12.32 3.41 10.07
CA GLY A 98 12.99 4.62 9.64
C GLY A 98 13.48 5.43 10.84
N GLU A 99 14.51 4.95 11.53
CA GLU A 99 15.29 5.78 12.45
C GLU A 99 15.96 6.95 11.68
N PRO A 100 16.03 8.16 12.28
CA PRO A 100 16.64 9.36 11.70
C PRO A 100 18.16 9.29 11.52
#